data_AF-A0A6A6HC41-F1
#
_entry.id   AF-A0A6A6HC41-F1
#
_cell.length_a   1.000
_cell.length_b   1.000
_cell.length_c   1.000
_cell.angle_alpha   90.00
_cell.angle_beta   90.00
_cell.angle_gamma   90.00
#
_symmetry.space_group_name_H-M   'P 1'
#
loop_
_entity.id
_entity.type
_entity.pdbx_description
1 polymer ?
#
loop_
_entity_poly.entity_id
_entity_poly.type
_entity_poly.pdbx_seq_one_letter_code
_entity_poly.pdbx_strand_id
1 'polypeptide(L)'
;MLSPITGPPDRSIWKRVSRASFEASIEQLHLVKPVPKTREYPTNDPSVPQNGYLLPFDVERQLADDFAYLAAYNMGVGFVSAATVCLNSEPPSLTVCIAANEGLALDVKTALEEILSKLEKCAKKELRRKECAATIFDSIVELHLEKILVRLGIRRAEHENDPPRGNLMLRVENLLKHFGSAKKSSSIVLNELLGQLNSMKSLFDRVNIEVPYESLDTIQAVIMEAFAITSKAKDNSFDSMLLEVGIPESDLDCRAIRDLKKLANYWRICDFLSEMCRSYRPCFSVIHLKTLDHFRPLRSILSSANLFVHAEVQILSYYESTHPKPWPRAIGASKEACFLCDAFIEAHGCFRISKAHRHVYPLWTIPDLIDYNSGAVRRLSEAIFQTKLKIDEELKVEKALKARRWPRQWRPWPLQSSVNLLYPHLPVGSVTSRSSVSKRAPSTASPRSSLSEASTSTLKIVEEEENQPDTSNQMPVAAKTPLEITLDRLTLYVHFEDFHPPGEGLAEFGERHGHSCGHFTSGSISIDHAEDLVEPAGESVDLSNLQYGKDHLLSVPVNERTQTLRFALINGKEAPVYVTCKWHR
;
A
#
# COMPACT_ATOMS: atom_id res chain seq x y z
N MET A 1 22.56 5.98 -3.07
CA MET A 1 22.43 4.51 -2.90
C MET A 1 23.57 3.99 -2.04
N LEU A 2 23.25 3.17 -1.03
CA LEU A 2 24.20 2.56 -0.10
C LEU A 2 24.68 1.18 -0.58
N SER A 3 25.89 0.76 -0.21
CA SER A 3 26.35 -0.61 -0.46
C SER A 3 25.77 -1.57 0.60
N PRO A 4 25.10 -2.68 0.21
CA PRO A 4 24.48 -3.61 1.16
C PRO A 4 25.49 -4.56 1.82
N ILE A 5 26.74 -4.61 1.35
CA ILE A 5 27.82 -5.40 1.96
C ILE A 5 29.02 -4.47 2.15
N THR A 6 29.29 -4.13 3.40
CA THR A 6 30.49 -3.41 3.84
C THR A 6 31.12 -4.02 5.10
N GLY A 7 30.39 -4.89 5.81
CA GLY A 7 30.88 -5.58 7.00
C GLY A 7 32.07 -6.52 6.72
N PRO A 8 33.08 -6.58 7.61
CA PRO A 8 34.22 -7.46 7.41
C PRO A 8 33.85 -8.92 7.69
N PRO A 9 34.51 -9.90 7.03
CA PRO A 9 34.15 -11.33 7.16
C PRO A 9 34.20 -11.86 8.61
N ASP A 10 35.07 -11.31 9.45
CA ASP A 10 35.21 -11.67 10.86
C ASP A 10 34.10 -11.11 11.76
N ARG A 11 33.26 -10.19 11.26
CA ARG A 11 32.11 -9.63 12.00
C ARG A 11 30.81 -9.65 11.20
N SER A 12 30.75 -10.46 10.14
CA SER A 12 29.55 -10.60 9.32
C SER A 12 28.35 -11.13 10.12
N ILE A 13 27.18 -10.56 9.86
CA ILE A 13 25.90 -11.06 10.40
C ILE A 13 25.53 -12.46 9.88
N TRP A 14 26.15 -12.88 8.76
CA TRP A 14 25.92 -14.17 8.09
C TRP A 14 26.81 -15.31 8.61
N LYS A 15 27.53 -15.13 9.73
CA LYS A 15 28.40 -16.17 10.29
C LYS A 15 27.66 -17.42 10.76
N ARG A 16 26.51 -17.25 11.41
CA ARG A 16 25.72 -18.37 11.96
C ARG A 16 24.91 -19.10 10.91
N VAL A 17 24.43 -18.38 9.89
CA VAL A 17 23.68 -18.91 8.76
C VAL A 17 24.30 -18.36 7.49
N SER A 18 24.82 -19.25 6.64
CA SER A 18 25.37 -18.81 5.37
C SER A 18 24.29 -18.19 4.50
N ARG A 19 24.64 -17.08 3.83
CA ARG A 19 23.73 -16.36 2.94
C ARG A 19 23.16 -17.27 1.83
N ALA A 20 23.98 -18.14 1.25
CA ALA A 20 23.54 -19.11 0.25
C ALA A 20 22.48 -20.09 0.80
N SER A 21 22.65 -20.59 2.04
CA SER A 21 21.64 -21.47 2.66
C SER A 21 20.34 -20.72 2.96
N PHE A 22 20.44 -19.45 3.36
CA PHE A 22 19.27 -18.61 3.63
C PHE A 22 18.48 -18.32 2.35
N GLU A 23 19.15 -17.89 1.28
CA GLU A 23 18.56 -17.66 -0.03
C GLU A 23 17.87 -18.93 -0.56
N ALA A 24 18.51 -20.10 -0.42
CA ALA A 24 17.93 -21.37 -0.87
C ALA A 24 16.65 -21.74 -0.11
N SER A 25 16.59 -21.49 1.20
CA SER A 25 15.37 -21.70 2.00
C SER A 25 14.24 -20.77 1.54
N ILE A 26 14.53 -19.51 1.22
CA ILE A 26 13.53 -18.56 0.69
C ILE A 26 13.00 -19.02 -0.66
N GLU A 27 13.88 -19.39 -1.60
CA GLU A 27 13.48 -19.86 -2.93
C GLU A 27 12.60 -21.11 -2.82
N GLN A 28 12.98 -22.08 -1.97
CA GLN A 28 12.17 -23.27 -1.72
C GLN A 28 10.79 -22.93 -1.16
N LEU A 29 10.71 -22.01 -0.18
CA LEU A 29 9.44 -21.59 0.39
C LEU A 29 8.58 -20.89 -0.66
N HIS A 30 9.16 -20.00 -1.46
CA HIS A 30 8.45 -19.32 -2.54
C HIS A 30 7.89 -20.31 -3.58
N LEU A 31 8.66 -21.33 -3.98
CA LEU A 31 8.24 -22.37 -4.95
C LEU A 31 7.05 -23.20 -4.46
N VAL A 32 6.90 -23.36 -3.15
CA VAL A 32 5.75 -24.05 -2.56
C VAL A 32 4.46 -23.21 -2.68
N LYS A 33 4.62 -21.90 -2.93
CA LYS A 33 3.55 -20.89 -3.00
C LYS A 33 2.63 -20.95 -1.78
N PRO A 34 3.15 -20.94 -0.54
CA PRO A 34 2.31 -20.90 0.63
C PRO A 34 1.46 -19.61 0.58
N VAL A 35 0.26 -19.68 1.14
CA VAL A 35 -0.54 -18.50 1.42
C VAL A 35 -0.76 -18.44 2.93
N PRO A 36 0.27 -18.01 3.70
CA PRO A 36 0.13 -17.90 5.13
C PRO A 36 -1.03 -16.94 5.45
N LYS A 37 -1.75 -17.24 6.54
CA LYS A 37 -2.77 -16.30 7.03
C LYS A 37 -2.12 -14.96 7.36
N THR A 38 -2.82 -13.88 7.04
CA THR A 38 -2.45 -12.54 7.48
C THR A 38 -2.32 -12.51 9.00
N ARG A 39 -1.48 -11.61 9.50
CA ARG A 39 -1.25 -11.43 10.93
C ARG A 39 -1.49 -9.98 11.29
N GLU A 40 -2.32 -9.76 12.29
CA GLU A 40 -2.53 -8.45 12.89
C GLU A 40 -1.94 -8.47 14.30
N TYR A 41 -1.20 -7.42 14.64
CA TYR A 41 -0.59 -7.29 15.96
C TYR A 41 -1.43 -6.38 16.87
N PRO A 42 -1.67 -6.77 18.13
CA PRO A 42 -2.52 -6.01 19.04
C PRO A 42 -1.97 -4.60 19.26
N THR A 43 -2.86 -3.62 19.38
CA THR A 43 -2.51 -2.24 19.82
C THR A 43 -1.97 -2.22 21.25
N ASN A 44 -2.48 -3.11 22.10
CA ASN A 44 -2.09 -3.27 23.49
C ASN A 44 -1.21 -4.50 23.66
N ASP A 45 0.07 -4.39 23.28
CA ASP A 45 1.07 -5.43 23.54
C ASP A 45 1.73 -5.19 24.92
N PRO A 46 1.45 -6.00 25.95
CA PRO A 46 2.02 -5.81 27.29
C PRO A 46 3.52 -6.08 27.34
N SER A 47 4.10 -6.74 26.31
CA SER A 47 5.54 -6.96 26.21
C SER A 47 6.30 -5.69 25.78
N VAL A 48 5.58 -4.68 25.26
CA VAL A 48 6.19 -3.44 24.80
C VAL A 48 6.46 -2.51 26.00
N PRO A 49 7.71 -2.07 26.20
CA PRO A 49 8.04 -1.13 27.26
C PRO A 49 7.25 0.19 27.13
N GLN A 50 6.60 0.59 28.21
CA GLN A 50 5.93 1.91 28.31
C GLN A 50 6.81 2.95 29.01
N ASN A 51 7.64 2.51 29.97
CA ASN A 51 8.50 3.41 30.73
C ASN A 51 9.60 4.01 29.85
N GLY A 52 9.83 5.32 29.97
CA GLY A 52 10.86 6.04 29.21
C GLY A 52 10.40 6.55 27.83
N TYR A 53 9.13 6.36 27.48
CA TYR A 53 8.54 6.85 26.24
C TYR A 53 7.49 7.93 26.50
N LEU A 54 7.50 8.98 25.67
CA LEU A 54 6.55 10.10 25.79
C LEU A 54 5.21 9.84 25.10
N LEU A 55 5.19 8.97 24.08
CA LEU A 55 3.98 8.54 23.40
C LEU A 55 3.46 7.23 23.99
N PRO A 56 2.15 7.04 24.11
CA PRO A 56 1.55 5.71 24.14
C PRO A 56 1.96 4.90 22.91
N PHE A 57 2.15 3.58 23.08
CA PHE A 57 2.64 2.71 22.00
C PHE A 57 1.71 2.67 20.77
N ASP A 58 0.40 2.64 20.99
CA ASP A 58 -0.61 2.66 19.93
C ASP A 58 -0.57 3.97 19.13
N VAL A 59 -0.38 5.11 19.80
CA VAL A 59 -0.20 6.43 19.16
C VAL A 59 1.10 6.48 18.36
N GLU A 60 2.21 5.99 18.93
CA GLU A 60 3.50 5.91 18.22
C GLU A 60 3.39 5.07 16.95
N ARG A 61 2.77 3.89 17.06
CA ARG A 61 2.57 2.98 15.94
C ARG A 61 1.67 3.60 14.86
N GLN A 62 0.57 4.24 15.26
CA GLN A 62 -0.32 4.89 14.29
C GLN A 62 0.37 6.05 13.57
N LEU A 63 1.12 6.89 14.29
CA LEU A 63 1.89 7.96 13.67
C LEU A 63 2.91 7.40 12.66
N ALA A 64 3.58 6.29 13.00
CA ALA A 64 4.50 5.63 12.09
C ALA A 64 3.79 5.07 10.84
N ASP A 65 2.64 4.42 10.99
CA ASP A 65 1.84 3.93 9.87
C ASP A 65 1.37 5.10 8.97
N ASP A 66 0.96 6.21 9.57
CA ASP A 66 0.46 7.39 8.87
C ASP A 66 1.55 8.06 8.04
N PHE A 67 2.74 8.29 8.61
CA PHE A 67 3.86 8.85 7.86
C PHE A 67 4.38 7.90 6.78
N ALA A 68 4.39 6.59 7.03
CA ALA A 68 4.70 5.62 5.98
C ALA A 68 3.68 5.72 4.84
N TYR A 69 2.38 5.76 5.15
CA TYR A 69 1.33 5.91 4.14
C TYR A 69 1.47 7.17 3.28
N LEU A 70 1.76 8.32 3.91
CA LEU A 70 1.97 9.59 3.21
C LEU A 70 3.23 9.59 2.34
N ALA A 71 4.30 8.91 2.75
CA ALA A 71 5.53 8.81 1.96
C ALA A 71 5.38 7.94 0.71
N ALA A 72 4.43 7.00 0.70
CA ALA A 72 4.15 6.15 -0.46
C ALA A 72 3.24 6.88 -1.47
N TYR A 73 3.76 7.92 -2.13
CA TYR A 73 3.01 8.80 -3.02
C TYR A 73 2.49 8.13 -4.31
N ASN A 74 3.20 7.12 -4.83
CA ASN A 74 2.86 6.46 -6.08
C ASN A 74 2.57 4.95 -5.93
N MET A 75 2.08 4.33 -6.99
CA MET A 75 1.77 2.91 -7.10
C MET A 75 3.00 2.11 -7.51
N GLY A 76 3.22 0.95 -6.88
CA GLY A 76 4.33 0.07 -7.23
C GLY A 76 5.01 -0.51 -5.99
N VAL A 77 5.99 -1.36 -6.21
CA VAL A 77 6.83 -1.93 -5.13
C VAL A 77 7.99 -1.00 -4.75
N GLY A 78 8.49 -0.18 -5.68
CA GLY A 78 9.56 0.79 -5.42
C GLY A 78 9.15 1.92 -4.46
N PHE A 79 7.88 2.31 -4.49
CA PHE A 79 7.31 3.36 -3.63
C PHE A 79 6.80 2.87 -2.27
N VAL A 80 7.02 1.59 -1.94
CA VAL A 80 6.69 1.09 -0.60
C VAL A 80 7.64 1.73 0.41
N SER A 81 7.07 2.31 1.45
CA SER A 81 7.78 3.05 2.48
C SER A 81 7.51 2.48 3.87
N ALA A 82 8.46 2.74 4.75
CA ALA A 82 8.37 2.45 6.16
C ALA A 82 8.79 3.69 6.96
N ALA A 83 8.21 3.87 8.13
CA ALA A 83 8.53 5.01 8.99
C ALA A 83 8.61 4.62 10.46
N THR A 84 9.29 5.48 11.22
CA THR A 84 9.32 5.46 12.69
C THR A 84 9.17 6.87 13.22
N VAL A 85 8.63 6.98 14.44
CA VAL A 85 8.31 8.26 15.07
C VAL A 85 8.82 8.21 16.49
N CYS A 86 9.57 9.24 16.90
CA CYS A 86 10.12 9.35 18.25
C CYS A 86 9.98 10.77 18.76
N LEU A 87 9.49 10.91 19.99
CA LEU A 87 9.57 12.19 20.71
C LEU A 87 10.84 12.20 21.57
N ASN A 88 11.58 13.29 21.48
CA ASN A 88 12.71 13.61 22.35
C ASN A 88 12.22 14.51 23.49
N SER A 89 12.77 14.34 24.68
CA SER A 89 12.47 15.19 25.84
C SER A 89 13.41 16.39 25.95
N GLU A 90 14.66 16.28 25.51
CA GLU A 90 15.71 17.29 25.72
C GLU A 90 16.63 17.42 24.49
N PRO A 91 16.46 18.46 23.65
CA PRO A 91 15.32 19.38 23.63
C PRO A 91 14.02 18.67 23.17
N PRO A 92 12.83 19.15 23.57
CA PRO A 92 11.56 18.63 23.07
C PRO A 92 11.48 18.73 21.55
N SER A 93 11.43 17.59 20.87
CA SER A 93 11.27 17.54 19.42
C SER A 93 10.61 16.23 18.99
N LEU A 94 10.10 16.21 17.77
CA LEU A 94 9.63 15.01 17.11
C LEU A 94 10.61 14.65 16.00
N THR A 95 11.03 13.39 15.91
CA THR A 95 11.78 12.86 14.77
C THR A 95 10.91 11.88 14.01
N VAL A 96 10.70 12.16 12.72
CA VAL A 96 10.06 11.26 11.77
C VAL A 96 11.16 10.70 10.87
N CYS A 97 11.42 9.41 10.97
CA CYS A 97 12.41 8.74 10.12
C CYS A 97 11.72 7.85 9.10
N ILE A 98 12.04 8.03 7.81
CA ILE A 98 11.36 7.37 6.69
C ILE A 98 12.38 6.71 5.77
N ALA A 99 12.06 5.49 5.33
CA ALA A 99 12.72 4.79 4.24
C ALA A 99 11.71 4.42 3.15
N ALA A 100 12.19 4.25 1.92
CA ALA A 100 11.43 3.64 0.84
C ALA A 100 12.31 2.65 0.08
N ASN A 101 11.70 1.65 -0.56
CA ASN A 101 12.42 0.59 -1.26
C ASN A 101 13.43 1.14 -2.28
N GLU A 102 13.05 2.17 -3.04
CA GLU A 102 13.90 2.84 -4.03
C GLU A 102 14.27 4.28 -3.62
N GLY A 103 14.15 4.60 -2.33
CA GLY A 103 14.40 5.93 -1.78
C GLY A 103 13.23 6.90 -1.98
N LEU A 104 13.28 8.03 -1.28
CA LEU A 104 12.29 9.09 -1.41
C LEU A 104 12.72 10.07 -2.50
N ALA A 105 11.81 10.37 -3.42
CA ALA A 105 12.00 11.43 -4.39
C ALA A 105 12.02 12.81 -3.71
N LEU A 106 12.69 13.78 -4.33
CA LEU A 106 12.94 15.09 -3.73
C LEU A 106 11.64 15.89 -3.53
N ASP A 107 10.72 15.82 -4.49
CA ASP A 107 9.37 16.39 -4.43
C ASP A 107 8.58 15.85 -3.24
N VAL A 108 8.61 14.54 -2.99
CA VAL A 108 7.98 13.91 -1.83
C VAL A 108 8.59 14.43 -0.53
N LYS A 109 9.92 14.53 -0.48
CA LYS A 109 10.62 15.07 0.69
C LYS A 109 10.19 16.51 0.97
N THR A 110 10.18 17.37 -0.04
CA THR A 110 9.73 18.77 0.06
C THR A 110 8.29 18.84 0.56
N ALA A 111 7.38 18.08 -0.03
CA ALA A 111 5.97 18.04 0.37
C ALA A 111 5.80 17.58 1.84
N LEU A 112 6.58 16.58 2.28
CA LEU A 112 6.57 16.16 3.68
C LEU A 112 7.11 17.26 4.61
N GLU A 113 8.20 17.95 4.25
CA GLU A 113 8.72 19.08 5.02
C GLU A 113 7.70 20.22 5.15
N GLU A 114 6.94 20.51 4.09
CA GLU A 114 5.83 21.47 4.12
C GLU A 114 4.69 21.04 5.06
N ILE A 115 4.28 19.77 4.99
CA ILE A 115 3.28 19.20 5.90
C ILE A 115 3.75 19.32 7.36
N LEU A 116 5.01 18.96 7.64
CA LEU A 116 5.59 19.06 8.98
C LEU A 116 5.68 20.52 9.46
N SER A 117 6.02 21.47 8.59
CA SER A 117 6.01 22.91 8.90
C SER A 117 4.61 23.40 9.30
N LYS A 118 3.55 22.95 8.62
CA LYS A 118 2.16 23.26 9.00
C LYS A 118 1.79 22.69 10.37
N LEU A 119 2.24 21.46 10.68
CA LEU A 119 2.07 20.85 12.00
C LEU A 119 2.82 21.62 13.09
N GLU A 120 4.04 22.09 12.82
CA GLU A 120 4.78 22.96 13.74
C GLU A 120 4.05 24.27 14.03
N LYS A 121 3.58 24.97 12.99
CA LYS A 121 2.78 26.20 13.14
C LYS A 121 1.52 25.95 13.97
N CYS A 122 0.85 24.82 13.73
CA CYS A 122 -0.28 24.41 14.55
C CYS A 122 0.16 24.19 16.01
N ALA A 123 1.22 23.42 16.26
CA ALA A 123 1.78 23.21 17.59
C ALA A 123 2.26 24.51 18.27
N LYS A 124 2.63 25.54 17.52
CA LYS A 124 3.03 26.88 17.99
C LYS A 124 1.87 27.85 18.21
N LYS A 125 0.60 27.44 17.97
CA LYS A 125 -0.61 28.30 18.04
C LYS A 125 -0.72 29.32 16.90
N GLU A 126 0.13 29.25 15.90
CA GLU A 126 0.13 30.15 14.73
C GLU A 126 -0.93 29.75 13.71
N LEU A 127 -1.29 28.46 13.65
CA LEU A 127 -2.33 27.92 12.76
C LEU A 127 -3.43 27.24 13.57
N ARG A 128 -4.72 27.48 13.29
CA ARG A 128 -5.84 26.81 14.00
C ARG A 128 -5.87 25.32 13.66
N ARG A 129 -6.39 24.47 14.56
CA ARG A 129 -6.41 22.99 14.35
C ARG A 129 -7.13 22.60 13.05
N LYS A 130 -8.36 23.10 12.85
CA LYS A 130 -9.17 22.80 11.64
C LYS A 130 -8.48 23.27 10.36
N GLU A 131 -7.88 24.46 10.41
CA GLU A 131 -7.14 25.04 9.30
C GLU A 131 -5.85 24.27 9.00
N CYS A 132 -5.16 23.77 10.04
CA CYS A 132 -4.04 22.86 9.89
C CYS A 132 -4.46 21.57 9.17
N ALA A 133 -5.57 20.95 9.60
CA ALA A 133 -6.08 19.74 8.94
C ALA A 133 -6.45 19.98 7.47
N ALA A 134 -7.08 21.12 7.15
CA ALA A 134 -7.40 21.48 5.76
C ALA A 134 -6.13 21.71 4.92
N THR A 135 -5.21 22.54 5.40
CA THR A 135 -4.01 22.92 4.63
C THR A 135 -3.01 21.77 4.44
N ILE A 136 -2.93 20.80 5.35
CA ILE A 136 -2.16 19.56 5.11
C ILE A 136 -2.90 18.64 4.15
N PHE A 137 -4.24 18.63 4.18
CA PHE A 137 -5.04 17.84 3.26
C PHE A 137 -4.88 18.31 1.81
N ASP A 138 -4.80 19.62 1.58
CA ASP A 138 -4.46 20.22 0.28
C ASP A 138 -3.15 19.63 -0.28
N SER A 139 -2.06 19.74 0.48
CA SER A 139 -0.75 19.22 0.07
C SER A 139 -0.76 17.70 -0.15
N ILE A 140 -1.50 16.95 0.67
CA ILE A 140 -1.58 15.49 0.55
C ILE A 140 -2.34 15.08 -0.70
N VAL A 141 -3.46 15.72 -1.01
CA VAL A 141 -4.26 15.41 -2.20
C VAL A 141 -3.49 15.76 -3.47
N GLU A 142 -2.80 16.89 -3.49
CA GLU A 142 -1.94 17.28 -4.61
C GLU A 142 -0.80 16.26 -4.82
N LEU A 143 -0.07 15.90 -3.76
CA LEU A 143 1.03 14.93 -3.82
C LEU A 143 0.57 13.52 -4.25
N HIS A 144 -0.63 13.09 -3.84
CA HIS A 144 -1.16 11.75 -4.07
C HIS A 144 -2.18 11.68 -5.21
N LEU A 145 -2.33 12.74 -6.01
CA LEU A 145 -3.44 12.86 -6.97
C LEU A 145 -3.54 11.64 -7.89
N GLU A 146 -2.45 11.22 -8.53
CA GLU A 146 -2.44 10.05 -9.41
C GLU A 146 -2.94 8.78 -8.72
N LYS A 147 -2.48 8.54 -7.49
CA LYS A 147 -2.87 7.38 -6.69
C LYS A 147 -4.35 7.45 -6.28
N ILE A 148 -4.86 8.65 -6.02
CA ILE A 148 -6.27 8.90 -5.72
C ILE A 148 -7.13 8.61 -6.96
N LEU A 149 -6.74 9.14 -8.12
CA LEU A 149 -7.48 8.95 -9.39
C LEU A 149 -7.55 7.47 -9.81
N VAL A 150 -6.47 6.71 -9.62
CA VAL A 150 -6.47 5.25 -9.85
C VAL A 150 -7.46 4.54 -8.92
N ARG A 151 -7.53 4.91 -7.64
CA ARG A 151 -8.45 4.27 -6.68
C ARG A 151 -9.91 4.61 -6.94
N LEU A 152 -10.18 5.84 -7.38
CA LEU A 152 -11.51 6.27 -7.80
C LEU A 152 -11.98 5.56 -9.09
N GLY A 153 -11.05 4.98 -9.85
CA GLY A 153 -11.34 4.34 -11.13
C GLY A 153 -11.38 5.32 -12.31
N ILE A 154 -10.83 6.53 -12.14
CA ILE A 154 -10.69 7.55 -13.19
C ILE A 154 -9.51 7.21 -14.11
N ARG A 155 -8.36 6.85 -13.51
CA ARG A 155 -7.14 6.47 -14.24
C ARG A 155 -6.85 4.98 -14.11
N ARG A 156 -6.09 4.45 -15.08
CA ARG A 156 -5.52 3.10 -14.99
C ARG A 156 -4.19 3.16 -14.24
N ALA A 157 -3.87 2.10 -13.50
CA ALA A 157 -2.53 1.97 -12.96
C ALA A 157 -1.58 1.59 -14.10
N GLU A 158 -0.50 2.36 -14.29
CA GLU A 158 0.48 2.13 -15.37
C GLU A 158 1.20 0.77 -15.26
N HIS A 159 1.25 0.20 -14.04
CA HIS A 159 1.99 -1.03 -13.74
C HIS A 159 1.12 -2.28 -13.60
N GLU A 160 -0.19 -2.18 -13.82
CA GLU A 160 -1.09 -3.33 -13.81
C GLU A 160 -1.64 -3.52 -15.24
N ASN A 161 -1.44 -4.70 -15.82
CA ASN A 161 -2.15 -5.13 -17.05
C ASN A 161 -3.66 -5.33 -16.81
N ASP A 162 -4.19 -4.79 -15.71
CA ASP A 162 -5.56 -4.98 -15.30
C ASP A 162 -6.49 -4.15 -16.19
N PRO A 163 -7.67 -4.70 -16.53
CA PRO A 163 -8.69 -3.95 -17.24
C PRO A 163 -9.10 -2.71 -16.43
N PRO A 164 -9.63 -1.67 -17.10
CA PRO A 164 -10.22 -0.52 -16.40
C PRO A 164 -11.27 -1.01 -15.39
N ARG A 165 -11.04 -0.70 -14.12
CA ARG A 165 -11.75 -1.31 -12.99
C ARG A 165 -13.15 -0.72 -12.75
N GLY A 166 -13.56 0.24 -13.57
CA GLY A 166 -14.80 0.98 -13.39
C GLY A 166 -14.79 1.86 -12.14
N ASN A 167 -15.84 2.66 -12.04
CA ASN A 167 -16.10 3.62 -10.97
C ASN A 167 -16.12 2.91 -9.58
N LEU A 168 -15.36 3.43 -8.61
CA LEU A 168 -15.31 2.88 -7.24
C LEU A 168 -16.68 2.81 -6.56
N MET A 169 -17.45 3.90 -6.63
CA MET A 169 -18.76 4.01 -5.99
C MET A 169 -19.72 2.96 -6.55
N LEU A 170 -19.70 2.71 -7.86
CA LEU A 170 -20.49 1.65 -8.49
C LEU A 170 -20.05 0.25 -8.03
N ARG A 171 -18.74 0.01 -7.89
CA ARG A 171 -18.23 -1.26 -7.36
C ARG A 171 -18.72 -1.53 -5.93
N VAL A 172 -18.67 -0.52 -5.06
CA VAL A 172 -19.18 -0.65 -3.67
C VAL A 172 -20.70 -0.80 -3.64
N GLU A 173 -21.43 -0.04 -4.47
CA GLU A 173 -22.89 -0.12 -4.59
C GLU A 173 -23.34 -1.53 -5.03
N ASN A 174 -22.68 -2.11 -6.05
CA ASN A 174 -22.98 -3.45 -6.53
C ASN A 174 -22.71 -4.51 -5.46
N LEU A 175 -21.61 -4.38 -4.71
CA LEU A 175 -21.29 -5.28 -3.59
C LEU A 175 -22.40 -5.26 -2.52
N LEU A 176 -22.82 -4.05 -2.12
CA LEU A 176 -23.87 -3.89 -1.11
C LEU A 176 -25.23 -4.43 -1.58
N LYS A 177 -25.60 -4.22 -2.85
CA LYS A 177 -26.86 -4.75 -3.41
C LYS A 177 -26.85 -6.27 -3.52
N HIS A 178 -25.71 -6.84 -3.91
CA HIS A 178 -25.56 -8.28 -4.05
C HIS A 178 -25.77 -9.02 -2.73
N PHE A 179 -25.17 -8.52 -1.64
CA PHE A 179 -25.23 -9.17 -0.32
C PHE A 179 -26.35 -8.64 0.60
N GLY A 180 -26.84 -7.42 0.37
CA GLY A 180 -27.70 -6.67 1.30
C GLY A 180 -29.14 -7.16 1.45
N SER A 181 -29.60 -8.09 0.61
CA SER A 181 -31.03 -8.38 0.43
C SER A 181 -31.63 -9.39 1.43
N ALA A 182 -30.87 -9.85 2.43
CA ALA A 182 -31.25 -11.04 3.22
C ALA A 182 -31.99 -10.79 4.56
N LYS A 183 -31.98 -9.58 5.17
CA LYS A 183 -32.60 -9.32 6.49
C LYS A 183 -33.33 -7.97 6.59
N LYS A 184 -34.28 -7.86 7.53
CA LYS A 184 -35.11 -6.66 7.71
C LYS A 184 -34.40 -5.53 8.50
N SER A 185 -33.55 -5.87 9.47
CA SER A 185 -32.68 -4.90 10.17
C SER A 185 -31.53 -4.42 9.28
N SER A 186 -30.97 -5.32 8.45
CA SER A 186 -29.95 -4.95 7.46
C SER A 186 -30.48 -3.95 6.43
N SER A 187 -31.79 -3.93 6.15
CA SER A 187 -32.38 -2.95 5.23
C SER A 187 -32.20 -1.49 5.67
N ILE A 188 -32.23 -1.16 6.97
CA ILE A 188 -32.05 0.23 7.43
C ILE A 188 -30.59 0.66 7.28
N VAL A 189 -29.66 -0.15 7.81
CA VAL A 189 -28.21 0.10 7.72
C VAL A 189 -27.74 0.12 6.26
N LEU A 190 -28.25 -0.79 5.45
CA LEU A 190 -28.01 -0.83 4.00
C LEU A 190 -28.51 0.43 3.31
N ASN A 191 -29.75 0.87 3.58
CA ASN A 191 -30.30 2.08 2.98
C ASN A 191 -29.51 3.33 3.40
N GLU A 192 -29.04 3.38 4.63
CA GLU A 192 -28.17 4.46 5.10
C GLU A 192 -26.83 4.47 4.35
N LEU A 193 -26.16 3.32 4.26
CA LEU A 193 -24.91 3.18 3.51
C LEU A 193 -25.07 3.50 2.02
N LEU A 194 -26.14 3.01 1.38
CA LEU A 194 -26.47 3.35 0.00
C LEU A 194 -26.76 4.83 -0.17
N GLY A 195 -27.42 5.46 0.81
CA GLY A 195 -27.65 6.91 0.84
C GLY A 195 -26.34 7.70 0.89
N GLN A 196 -25.41 7.33 1.77
CA GLN A 196 -24.09 7.96 1.86
C GLN A 196 -23.25 7.72 0.60
N LEU A 197 -23.32 6.52 -0.01
CA LEU A 197 -22.66 6.25 -1.29
C LEU A 197 -23.25 7.05 -2.44
N ASN A 198 -24.56 7.27 -2.46
CA ASN A 198 -25.20 8.15 -3.45
C ASN A 198 -24.77 9.61 -3.28
N SER A 199 -24.61 10.08 -2.05
CA SER A 199 -24.00 11.39 -1.75
C SER A 199 -22.59 11.47 -2.34
N MET A 200 -21.73 10.49 -2.03
CA MET A 200 -20.37 10.40 -2.56
C MET A 200 -20.33 10.32 -4.10
N LYS A 201 -21.27 9.58 -4.70
CA LYS A 201 -21.41 9.45 -6.16
C LYS A 201 -21.78 10.79 -6.81
N SER A 202 -22.72 11.54 -6.23
CA SER A 202 -23.09 12.86 -6.73
C SER A 202 -21.93 13.88 -6.68
N LEU A 203 -21.05 13.76 -5.68
CA LEU A 203 -19.81 14.51 -5.60
C LEU A 203 -18.84 14.10 -6.71
N PHE A 204 -18.66 12.79 -6.90
CA PHE A 204 -17.78 12.25 -7.93
C PHE A 204 -18.21 12.62 -9.34
N ASP A 205 -19.51 12.64 -9.63
CA ASP A 205 -20.03 13.00 -10.95
C ASP A 205 -19.73 14.46 -11.36
N ARG A 206 -19.31 15.31 -10.40
CA ARG A 206 -18.84 16.68 -10.64
C ARG A 206 -17.34 16.79 -10.90
N VAL A 207 -16.58 15.69 -10.78
CA VAL A 207 -15.14 15.69 -11.05
C VAL A 207 -14.92 15.78 -12.56
N ASN A 208 -14.14 16.76 -13.02
CA ASN A 208 -13.68 16.81 -14.40
C ASN A 208 -12.66 15.69 -14.62
N ILE A 209 -13.10 14.60 -15.26
CA ILE A 209 -12.28 13.40 -15.50
C ILE A 209 -11.14 13.68 -16.51
N GLU A 210 -11.36 14.57 -17.47
CA GLU A 210 -10.35 14.94 -18.48
C GLU A 210 -9.27 15.81 -17.86
N VAL A 211 -9.65 16.68 -16.93
CA VAL A 211 -8.76 17.67 -16.30
C VAL A 211 -8.88 17.62 -14.77
N PRO A 212 -8.45 16.53 -14.10
CA PRO A 212 -8.75 16.31 -12.68
C PRO A 212 -8.11 17.33 -11.72
N TYR A 213 -7.03 17.98 -12.13
CA TYR A 213 -6.36 19.02 -11.33
C TYR A 213 -7.20 20.29 -11.17
N GLU A 214 -8.21 20.52 -12.03
CA GLU A 214 -9.17 21.61 -11.84
C GLU A 214 -10.28 21.25 -10.84
N SER A 215 -10.34 19.99 -10.39
CA SER A 215 -11.39 19.45 -9.52
C SER A 215 -10.88 19.03 -8.15
N LEU A 216 -9.75 19.60 -7.66
CA LEU A 216 -9.16 19.22 -6.38
C LEU A 216 -10.14 19.37 -5.21
N ASP A 217 -10.88 20.48 -5.13
CA ASP A 217 -11.89 20.70 -4.08
C ASP A 217 -12.99 19.63 -4.09
N THR A 218 -13.42 19.21 -5.29
CA THR A 218 -14.42 18.15 -5.45
C THR A 218 -13.85 16.79 -5.04
N ILE A 219 -12.61 16.49 -5.44
CA ILE A 219 -11.90 15.25 -5.06
C ILE A 219 -11.71 15.18 -3.54
N GLN A 220 -11.34 16.29 -2.92
CA GLN A 220 -11.26 16.43 -1.48
C GLN A 220 -12.59 16.11 -0.80
N ALA A 221 -13.68 16.67 -1.30
CA ALA A 221 -15.01 16.41 -0.76
C ALA A 221 -15.44 14.93 -0.94
N VAL A 222 -15.09 14.28 -2.05
CA VAL A 222 -15.28 12.82 -2.23
C VAL A 222 -14.51 12.02 -1.18
N ILE A 223 -13.26 12.39 -0.89
CA ILE A 223 -12.44 11.73 0.14
C ILE A 223 -13.01 11.93 1.54
N MET A 224 -13.48 13.13 1.86
CA MET A 224 -14.12 13.42 3.15
C MET A 224 -15.41 12.61 3.33
N GLU A 225 -16.19 12.42 2.27
CA GLU A 225 -17.38 11.56 2.30
C GLU A 225 -17.00 10.07 2.48
N ALA A 226 -15.94 9.60 1.83
CA ALA A 226 -15.38 8.26 2.07
C ALA A 226 -14.97 8.07 3.54
N PHE A 227 -14.39 9.10 4.16
CA PHE A 227 -14.11 9.09 5.59
C PHE A 227 -15.39 9.05 6.43
N ALA A 228 -16.40 9.87 6.12
CA ALA A 228 -17.67 9.87 6.84
C ALA A 228 -18.40 8.52 6.78
N ILE A 229 -18.32 7.82 5.64
CA ILE A 229 -18.86 6.46 5.47
C ILE A 229 -18.15 5.47 6.39
N THR A 230 -16.82 5.57 6.49
CA THR A 230 -15.98 4.58 7.18
C THR A 230 -15.74 4.87 8.67
N SER A 231 -16.11 6.06 9.17
CA SER A 231 -15.74 6.57 10.50
C SER A 231 -16.84 6.54 11.57
N LYS A 232 -17.99 5.88 11.33
CA LYS A 232 -19.10 5.85 12.32
C LYS A 232 -18.68 5.22 13.68
N ALA A 233 -19.27 5.78 14.74
CA ALA A 233 -18.70 5.95 16.07
C ALA A 233 -18.50 4.68 16.94
N LYS A 234 -17.44 4.76 17.76
CA LYS A 234 -17.07 4.12 19.07
C LYS A 234 -17.36 2.64 19.34
N ASP A 235 -18.46 2.08 18.85
CA ASP A 235 -18.94 0.75 19.27
C ASP A 235 -19.01 -0.26 18.11
N ASN A 236 -19.04 0.20 16.85
CA ASN A 236 -19.05 -0.69 15.67
C ASN A 236 -18.04 -0.22 14.61
N SER A 237 -17.11 -1.12 14.25
CA SER A 237 -16.20 -0.89 13.13
C SER A 237 -16.98 -0.86 11.79
N PHE A 238 -16.45 -0.19 10.77
CA PHE A 238 -17.02 -0.26 9.41
C PHE A 238 -17.19 -1.72 8.94
N ASP A 239 -16.28 -2.60 9.33
CA ASP A 239 -16.34 -4.04 9.03
C ASP A 239 -17.51 -4.73 9.74
N SER A 240 -17.79 -4.36 11.00
CA SER A 240 -18.98 -4.81 11.73
C SER A 240 -20.27 -4.39 11.02
N MET A 241 -20.30 -3.18 10.44
CA MET A 241 -21.44 -2.70 9.66
C MET A 241 -21.63 -3.46 8.35
N LEU A 242 -20.54 -3.76 7.63
CA LEU A 242 -20.59 -4.57 6.41
C LEU A 242 -21.09 -5.99 6.71
N LEU A 243 -20.63 -6.60 7.81
CA LEU A 243 -21.12 -7.89 8.30
C LEU A 243 -22.63 -7.85 8.64
N GLU A 244 -23.10 -6.77 9.27
CA GLU A 244 -24.52 -6.58 9.60
C GLU A 244 -25.39 -6.50 8.33
N VAL A 245 -24.87 -5.88 7.28
CA VAL A 245 -25.53 -5.82 5.96
C VAL A 245 -25.56 -7.18 5.26
N GLY A 246 -24.74 -8.14 5.68
CA GLY A 246 -24.70 -9.49 5.13
C GLY A 246 -23.50 -9.73 4.21
N ILE A 247 -22.53 -8.82 4.15
CA ILE A 247 -21.27 -9.07 3.45
C ILE A 247 -20.50 -10.13 4.24
N PRO A 248 -20.06 -11.24 3.61
CA PRO A 248 -19.31 -12.27 4.30
C PRO A 248 -17.91 -11.78 4.70
N GLU A 249 -17.33 -12.39 5.74
CA GLU A 249 -15.99 -12.02 6.25
C GLU A 249 -14.90 -12.11 5.17
N SER A 250 -15.06 -13.02 4.21
CA SER A 250 -14.17 -13.17 3.04
C SER A 250 -14.07 -11.91 2.18
N ASP A 251 -15.12 -11.10 2.17
CA ASP A 251 -15.28 -9.97 1.24
C ASP A 251 -15.08 -8.61 1.90
N LEU A 252 -14.83 -8.58 3.21
CA LEU A 252 -14.47 -7.36 3.95
C LEU A 252 -13.15 -6.73 3.49
N ASP A 253 -12.30 -7.52 2.85
CA ASP A 253 -11.02 -7.09 2.28
C ASP A 253 -11.01 -7.10 0.74
N CYS A 254 -12.20 -7.12 0.12
CA CYS A 254 -12.30 -6.99 -1.33
C CYS A 254 -11.73 -5.64 -1.80
N ARG A 255 -11.35 -5.55 -3.07
CA ARG A 255 -10.62 -4.39 -3.58
C ARG A 255 -11.40 -3.08 -3.45
N ALA A 256 -12.71 -3.10 -3.66
CA ALA A 256 -13.57 -1.92 -3.56
C ALA A 256 -13.57 -1.36 -2.13
N ILE A 257 -13.73 -2.22 -1.12
CA ILE A 257 -13.68 -1.83 0.29
C ILE A 257 -12.27 -1.31 0.67
N ARG A 258 -11.21 -1.97 0.20
CA ARG A 258 -9.83 -1.48 0.41
C ARG A 258 -9.58 -0.10 -0.19
N ASP A 259 -10.02 0.13 -1.43
CA ASP A 259 -9.85 1.41 -2.10
C ASP A 259 -10.62 2.52 -1.35
N LEU A 260 -11.85 2.25 -0.89
CA LEU A 260 -12.64 3.17 -0.07
C LEU A 260 -11.93 3.50 1.25
N LYS A 261 -11.46 2.49 2.00
CA LYS A 261 -10.69 2.69 3.24
C LYS A 261 -9.39 3.47 3.01
N LYS A 262 -8.71 3.25 1.89
CA LYS A 262 -7.49 4.00 1.53
C LYS A 262 -7.76 5.46 1.21
N LEU A 263 -8.88 5.76 0.54
CA LEU A 263 -9.28 7.15 0.31
C LEU A 263 -9.60 7.84 1.65
N ALA A 264 -10.43 7.20 2.48
CA ALA A 264 -10.78 7.71 3.81
C ALA A 264 -9.56 8.01 4.69
N ASN A 265 -8.48 7.22 4.57
CA ASN A 265 -7.26 7.42 5.33
C ASN A 265 -6.62 8.80 5.12
N TYR A 266 -6.75 9.43 3.95
CA TYR A 266 -6.15 10.74 3.73
C TYR A 266 -6.72 11.78 4.70
N TRP A 267 -8.05 11.90 4.78
CA TRP A 267 -8.66 12.82 5.74
C TRP A 267 -8.45 12.38 7.19
N ARG A 268 -8.54 11.07 7.48
CA ARG A 268 -8.26 10.54 8.83
C ARG A 268 -6.88 10.99 9.33
N ILE A 269 -5.85 10.84 8.51
CA ILE A 269 -4.47 11.21 8.85
C ILE A 269 -4.40 12.71 9.12
N CYS A 270 -5.05 13.54 8.30
CA CYS A 270 -5.04 14.99 8.48
C CYS A 270 -5.67 15.40 9.82
N ASP A 271 -6.86 14.86 10.12
CA ASP A 271 -7.56 15.13 11.37
C ASP A 271 -6.73 14.65 12.58
N PHE A 272 -6.22 13.42 12.52
CA PHE A 272 -5.39 12.81 13.57
C PHE A 272 -4.08 13.56 13.83
N LEU A 273 -3.30 13.89 12.80
CA LEU A 273 -2.05 14.65 12.94
C LEU A 273 -2.31 16.05 13.52
N SER A 274 -3.41 16.70 13.11
CA SER A 274 -3.81 17.99 13.67
C SER A 274 -4.18 17.91 15.16
N GLU A 275 -4.71 16.77 15.60
CA GLU A 275 -4.99 16.49 17.01
C GLU A 275 -3.72 16.17 17.80
N MET A 276 -2.82 15.34 17.25
CA MET A 276 -1.57 14.95 17.90
C MET A 276 -0.65 16.16 18.12
N CYS A 277 -0.53 17.06 17.15
CA CYS A 277 0.32 18.25 17.30
C CYS A 277 -0.20 19.20 18.40
N ARG A 278 -1.49 19.14 18.75
CA ARG A 278 -2.07 19.88 19.88
C ARG A 278 -1.91 19.15 21.21
N SER A 279 -1.96 17.83 21.19
CA SER A 279 -1.85 16.99 22.39
C SER A 279 -0.40 16.91 22.88
N TYR A 280 0.58 16.90 21.96
CA TYR A 280 2.01 16.78 22.24
C TYR A 280 2.81 18.01 21.78
N ARG A 281 2.24 19.21 21.97
CA ARG A 281 2.80 20.49 21.47
C ARG A 281 4.29 20.70 21.67
N PRO A 282 4.89 20.46 22.87
CA PRO A 282 6.29 20.76 23.06
C PRO A 282 7.17 20.04 22.05
N CYS A 283 6.88 18.75 21.80
CA CYS A 283 7.64 17.95 20.84
C CYS A 283 7.25 18.24 19.39
N PHE A 284 6.00 18.60 19.10
CA PHE A 284 5.58 19.00 17.74
C PHE A 284 5.99 20.43 17.37
N SER A 285 6.56 21.22 18.28
CA SER A 285 7.04 22.58 17.98
C SER A 285 8.34 22.58 17.17
N VAL A 286 9.06 21.46 17.16
CA VAL A 286 10.26 21.24 16.35
C VAL A 286 10.17 19.82 15.81
N ILE A 287 10.03 19.66 14.50
CA ILE A 287 9.92 18.37 13.85
C ILE A 287 11.10 18.18 12.89
N HIS A 288 11.82 17.07 13.07
CA HIS A 288 12.92 16.67 12.21
C HIS A 288 12.47 15.57 11.27
N LEU A 289 12.64 15.78 9.96
CA LEU A 289 12.50 14.75 8.95
C LEU A 289 13.86 14.09 8.68
N LYS A 290 13.94 12.78 8.90
CA LYS A 290 15.11 11.97 8.55
C LYS A 290 14.75 11.00 7.43
N THR A 291 15.18 11.31 6.22
CA THR A 291 15.07 10.38 5.08
C THR A 291 16.28 9.47 5.02
N LEU A 292 16.06 8.17 4.80
CA LEU A 292 17.14 7.19 4.63
C LEU A 292 17.40 6.94 3.14
N ASP A 293 18.68 6.85 2.79
CA ASP A 293 19.10 6.38 1.47
C ASP A 293 18.82 4.88 1.35
N HIS A 294 18.32 4.47 0.18
CA HIS A 294 18.11 3.06 -0.11
C HIS A 294 19.43 2.35 -0.48
N PHE A 295 19.45 1.04 -0.27
CA PHE A 295 20.55 0.19 -0.69
C PHE A 295 20.47 -0.12 -2.18
N ARG A 296 21.62 -0.14 -2.85
CA ARG A 296 21.70 -0.72 -4.20
C ARG A 296 21.30 -2.20 -4.13
N PRO A 297 20.68 -2.76 -5.18
CA PRO A 297 20.33 -4.17 -5.20
C PRO A 297 21.58 -5.06 -5.07
N LEU A 298 21.42 -6.18 -4.39
CA LEU A 298 22.47 -7.15 -4.15
C LEU A 298 22.28 -8.35 -5.08
N ARG A 299 23.32 -8.77 -5.79
CA ARG A 299 23.22 -9.95 -6.65
C ARG A 299 23.07 -11.22 -5.83
N SER A 300 22.09 -12.05 -6.15
CA SER A 300 21.91 -13.38 -5.57
C SER A 300 23.17 -14.24 -5.74
N ILE A 301 23.43 -15.12 -4.76
CA ILE A 301 24.51 -16.11 -4.87
C ILE A 301 24.03 -17.32 -5.68
N LEU A 302 22.72 -17.58 -5.69
CA LEU A 302 22.10 -18.75 -6.31
C LEU A 302 21.62 -18.49 -7.75
N SER A 303 21.39 -17.22 -8.11
CA SER A 303 20.86 -16.85 -9.43
C SER A 303 21.42 -15.51 -9.94
N SER A 304 21.07 -15.15 -11.17
CA SER A 304 21.37 -13.83 -11.75
C SER A 304 20.46 -12.71 -11.23
N ALA A 305 19.50 -13.02 -10.35
CA ALA A 305 18.53 -12.06 -9.87
C ALA A 305 19.13 -11.04 -8.88
N ASN A 306 18.51 -9.87 -8.84
CA ASN A 306 18.78 -8.84 -7.85
C ASN A 306 17.89 -9.05 -6.63
N LEU A 307 18.49 -8.97 -5.45
CA LEU A 307 17.84 -8.99 -4.15
C LEU A 307 17.77 -7.55 -3.60
N PHE A 308 16.68 -7.24 -2.91
CA PHE A 308 16.37 -5.90 -2.46
C PHE A 308 16.21 -5.86 -0.94
N VAL A 309 16.72 -4.79 -0.32
CA VAL A 309 16.49 -4.51 1.09
C VAL A 309 15.20 -3.71 1.20
N HIS A 310 14.16 -4.33 1.75
CA HIS A 310 12.86 -3.68 1.94
C HIS A 310 12.93 -2.53 2.95
N ALA A 311 12.07 -1.52 2.80
CA ALA A 311 12.03 -0.30 3.60
C ALA A 311 12.01 -0.57 5.12
N GLU A 312 11.27 -1.57 5.60
CA GLU A 312 11.23 -1.93 7.02
C GLU A 312 12.61 -2.41 7.52
N VAL A 313 13.34 -3.16 6.69
CA VAL A 313 14.70 -3.63 6.99
C VAL A 313 15.70 -2.47 6.92
N GLN A 314 15.51 -1.51 6.01
CA GLN A 314 16.34 -0.29 5.94
C GLN A 314 16.26 0.52 7.24
N ILE A 315 15.04 0.73 7.77
CA ILE A 315 14.82 1.37 9.06
C ILE A 315 15.54 0.62 10.18
N LEU A 316 15.34 -0.69 10.29
CA LEU A 316 15.98 -1.51 11.33
C LEU A 316 17.51 -1.41 11.26
N SER A 317 18.06 -1.50 10.04
CA SER A 317 19.51 -1.41 9.79
C SER A 317 20.07 -0.04 10.20
N TYR A 318 19.32 1.05 9.98
CA TYR A 318 19.72 2.39 10.42
C TYR A 318 19.83 2.48 11.95
N TYR A 319 18.84 1.99 12.68
CA TYR A 319 18.89 2.00 14.15
C TYR A 319 20.02 1.12 14.69
N GLU A 320 20.26 -0.04 14.08
CA GLU A 320 21.38 -0.92 14.43
C GLU A 320 22.76 -0.37 14.05
N SER A 321 22.86 0.53 13.07
CA SER A 321 24.14 1.16 12.68
C SER A 321 24.45 2.40 13.50
N THR A 322 23.45 3.26 13.71
CA THR A 322 23.66 4.61 14.26
C THR A 322 23.29 4.73 15.74
N HIS A 323 22.54 3.77 16.28
CA HIS A 323 22.08 3.73 17.68
C HIS A 323 21.49 5.04 18.23
N PRO A 324 20.65 5.78 17.48
CA PRO A 324 20.08 7.03 17.95
C PRO A 324 19.16 6.73 19.15
N LYS A 325 19.05 7.65 20.11
CA LYS A 325 18.20 7.50 21.29
C LYS A 325 17.15 8.62 21.35
N PRO A 326 15.91 8.32 21.78
CA PRO A 326 15.38 7.00 22.11
C PRO A 326 15.17 6.12 20.86
N TRP A 327 15.04 4.80 21.05
CA TRP A 327 14.68 3.88 19.96
C TRP A 327 13.17 3.82 19.83
N PRO A 328 12.58 3.95 18.63
CA PRO A 328 11.17 3.69 18.45
C PRO A 328 10.86 2.23 18.76
N ARG A 329 9.63 2.00 19.16
CA ARG A 329 9.04 0.68 19.44
C ARG A 329 8.28 0.16 18.24
N ALA A 330 7.86 1.04 17.33
CA ALA A 330 7.06 0.66 16.16
C ALA A 330 7.75 1.03 14.84
N ILE A 331 7.63 0.14 13.86
CA ILE A 331 7.88 0.42 12.44
C ILE A 331 6.51 0.39 11.75
N GLY A 332 6.09 1.54 11.23
CA GLY A 332 4.91 1.62 10.38
C GLY A 332 5.27 1.40 8.93
N ALA A 333 4.33 0.88 8.14
CA ALA A 333 4.57 0.55 6.74
C ALA A 333 3.37 0.92 5.84
N SER A 334 3.66 1.41 4.63
CA SER A 334 2.62 1.86 3.70
C SER A 334 1.82 0.72 3.06
N LYS A 335 2.34 -0.50 3.18
CA LYS A 335 1.68 -1.77 2.89
C LYS A 335 1.98 -2.70 4.06
N GLU A 336 1.11 -3.69 4.29
CA GLU A 336 1.38 -4.71 5.30
C GLU A 336 2.74 -5.37 5.05
N ALA A 337 3.42 -5.78 6.12
CA ALA A 337 4.74 -6.38 5.98
C ALA A 337 4.66 -7.73 5.25
N CYS A 338 5.70 -8.03 4.46
CA CYS A 338 5.85 -9.35 3.89
C CYS A 338 6.25 -10.38 4.95
N PHE A 339 6.19 -11.67 4.60
CA PHE A 339 6.55 -12.75 5.53
C PHE A 339 7.97 -12.59 6.09
N LEU A 340 8.93 -12.18 5.25
CA LEU A 340 10.33 -12.07 5.64
C LEU A 340 10.58 -10.83 6.52
N CYS A 341 9.96 -9.68 6.21
CA CYS A 341 10.00 -8.50 7.07
C CYS A 341 9.37 -8.80 8.43
N ASP A 342 8.18 -9.41 8.45
CA ASP A 342 7.46 -9.82 9.66
C ASP A 342 8.30 -10.76 10.53
N ALA A 343 8.76 -11.87 9.95
CA ALA A 343 9.55 -12.88 10.66
C ALA A 343 10.86 -12.31 11.22
N PHE A 344 11.54 -11.45 10.45
CA PHE A 344 12.82 -10.84 10.84
C PHE A 344 12.66 -9.78 11.93
N ILE A 345 11.68 -8.89 11.81
CA ILE A 345 11.39 -7.85 12.82
C ILE A 345 10.95 -8.49 14.12
N GLU A 346 10.07 -9.51 14.06
CA GLU A 346 9.64 -10.27 15.22
C GLU A 346 10.84 -10.97 15.90
N ALA A 347 11.72 -11.60 15.12
CA ALA A 347 12.92 -12.26 15.64
C ALA A 347 13.93 -11.28 16.24
N HIS A 348 14.03 -10.06 15.69
CA HIS A 348 14.87 -9.00 16.21
C HIS A 348 14.37 -8.46 17.56
N GLY A 349 13.05 -8.36 17.73
CA GLY A 349 12.39 -8.10 19.01
C GLY A 349 12.33 -6.64 19.47
N CYS A 350 13.16 -5.73 18.94
CA CYS A 350 13.16 -4.31 19.33
C CYS A 350 12.01 -3.48 18.74
N PHE A 351 11.39 -3.95 17.66
CA PHE A 351 10.31 -3.23 16.97
C PHE A 351 9.05 -4.09 16.89
N ARG A 352 7.92 -3.43 16.66
CA ARG A 352 6.63 -4.03 16.33
C ARG A 352 6.12 -3.41 15.04
N ILE A 353 5.43 -4.21 14.24
CA ILE A 353 4.66 -3.75 13.08
C ILE A 353 3.17 -3.83 13.41
N SER A 354 2.32 -3.19 12.63
CA SER A 354 0.87 -3.26 12.80
C SER A 354 0.28 -4.53 12.18
N LYS A 355 0.67 -4.84 10.94
CA LYS A 355 0.11 -5.94 10.14
C LYS A 355 1.13 -6.58 9.20
N ALA A 356 0.91 -7.85 8.89
CA ALA A 356 1.66 -8.58 7.88
C ALA A 356 0.72 -9.38 6.97
N HIS A 357 0.85 -9.19 5.65
CA HIS A 357 0.14 -10.01 4.66
C HIS A 357 0.81 -11.37 4.48
N ARG A 358 2.07 -11.51 4.94
CA ARG A 358 2.84 -12.76 4.97
C ARG A 358 3.00 -13.46 3.61
N HIS A 359 3.03 -12.69 2.53
CA HIS A 359 3.48 -13.19 1.22
C HIS A 359 5.02 -13.23 1.18
N VAL A 360 5.56 -14.24 0.49
CA VAL A 360 6.99 -14.53 0.43
C VAL A 360 7.58 -13.92 -0.85
N TYR A 361 8.36 -12.85 -0.69
CA TYR A 361 9.12 -12.24 -1.77
C TYR A 361 10.51 -12.90 -1.88
N PRO A 362 10.82 -13.60 -2.98
CA PRO A 362 12.09 -14.32 -3.10
C PRO A 362 13.29 -13.38 -3.31
N LEU A 363 13.04 -12.14 -3.75
CA LEU A 363 14.07 -11.14 -4.02
C LEU A 363 14.36 -10.25 -2.81
N TRP A 364 14.38 -10.83 -1.60
CA TRP A 364 14.54 -10.11 -0.33
C TRP A 364 15.93 -10.36 0.29
N THR A 365 16.51 -9.36 0.95
CA THR A 365 17.79 -9.52 1.67
C THR A 365 17.97 -8.54 2.84
N ILE A 366 19.04 -8.76 3.62
CA ILE A 366 19.45 -7.94 4.78
C ILE A 366 20.87 -7.41 4.51
N PRO A 367 21.13 -6.11 4.75
CA PRO A 367 22.46 -5.55 4.55
C PRO A 367 23.41 -5.92 5.70
N ASP A 368 24.67 -6.23 5.35
CA ASP A 368 25.77 -6.55 6.26
C ASP A 368 26.76 -5.37 6.30
N LEU A 369 26.69 -4.55 7.36
CA LEU A 369 27.30 -3.23 7.41
C LEU A 369 28.50 -3.18 8.36
N ILE A 370 29.51 -2.40 7.98
CA ILE A 370 30.70 -2.15 8.80
C ILE A 370 30.37 -1.37 10.08
N ASP A 371 29.30 -0.57 10.04
CA ASP A 371 28.88 0.30 11.14
C ASP A 371 28.18 -0.48 12.28
N TYR A 372 27.87 -1.76 12.08
CA TYR A 372 27.30 -2.59 13.12
C TYR A 372 28.33 -2.89 14.22
N ASN A 373 28.02 -2.48 15.45
CA ASN A 373 28.81 -2.90 16.60
C ASN A 373 28.57 -4.40 16.93
N SER A 374 29.39 -4.97 17.81
CA SER A 374 29.30 -6.39 18.17
C SER A 374 27.92 -6.80 18.74
N GLY A 375 27.22 -5.88 19.41
CA GLY A 375 25.86 -6.11 19.90
C GLY A 375 24.85 -6.18 18.78
N ALA A 376 24.94 -5.27 17.80
CA ALA A 376 24.14 -5.26 16.59
C ALA A 376 24.36 -6.52 15.76
N VAL A 377 25.63 -6.88 15.49
CA VAL A 377 25.99 -8.10 14.76
C VAL A 377 25.38 -9.33 15.43
N ARG A 378 25.47 -9.44 16.76
CA ARG A 378 24.88 -10.56 17.51
C ARG A 378 23.35 -10.61 17.37
N ARG A 379 22.65 -9.48 17.54
CA ARG A 379 21.19 -9.41 17.40
C ARG A 379 20.73 -9.74 15.98
N LEU A 380 21.36 -9.15 14.98
CA LEU A 380 21.04 -9.38 13.57
C LEU A 380 21.31 -10.82 13.16
N SER A 381 22.44 -11.40 13.60
CA SER A 381 22.77 -12.80 13.31
C SER A 381 21.80 -13.78 13.97
N GLU A 382 21.36 -13.50 15.22
CA GLU A 382 20.27 -14.25 15.86
C GLU A 382 18.96 -14.10 15.08
N ALA A 383 18.58 -12.89 14.70
CA ALA A 383 17.35 -12.64 13.97
C ALA A 383 17.33 -13.35 12.61
N ILE A 384 18.45 -13.38 11.88
CA ILE A 384 18.61 -14.16 10.64
C ILE A 384 18.40 -15.65 10.92
N PHE A 385 19.03 -16.18 11.97
CA PHE A 385 18.90 -17.59 12.33
C PHE A 385 17.46 -17.97 12.66
N GLN A 386 16.77 -17.18 13.49
CA GLN A 386 15.36 -17.41 13.84
C GLN A 386 14.44 -17.26 12.63
N THR A 387 14.72 -16.30 11.74
CA THR A 387 13.97 -16.15 10.48
C THR A 387 14.12 -17.39 9.61
N LYS A 388 15.33 -17.95 9.51
CA LYS A 388 15.58 -19.20 8.81
C LYS A 388 14.80 -20.37 9.41
N LEU A 389 14.78 -20.49 10.74
CA LEU A 389 14.00 -21.53 11.41
C LEU A 389 12.52 -21.42 11.06
N LYS A 390 11.94 -20.21 11.09
CA LYS A 390 10.54 -19.98 10.66
C LYS A 390 10.29 -20.36 9.20
N ILE A 391 11.20 -20.03 8.29
CA ILE A 391 11.11 -20.45 6.89
C ILE A 391 11.08 -21.99 6.79
N ASP A 392 12.00 -22.65 7.48
CA ASP A 392 12.13 -24.10 7.46
C ASP A 392 10.93 -24.80 8.14
N GLU A 393 10.32 -24.19 9.15
CA GLU A 393 9.06 -24.64 9.79
C GLU A 393 7.87 -24.54 8.85
N GLU A 394 7.66 -23.40 8.18
CA GLU A 394 6.59 -23.24 7.18
C GLU A 394 6.75 -24.23 6.02
N LEU A 395 8.00 -24.47 5.57
CA LEU A 395 8.31 -25.52 4.59
C LEU A 395 7.92 -26.91 5.06
N LYS A 396 8.13 -27.25 6.34
CA LYS A 396 7.73 -28.54 6.92
C LYS A 396 6.21 -28.67 6.98
N VAL A 397 5.51 -27.63 7.41
CA VAL A 397 4.04 -27.60 7.46
C VAL A 397 3.47 -27.85 6.07
N GLU A 398 3.95 -27.12 5.06
CA GLU A 398 3.47 -27.29 3.69
C GLU A 398 3.77 -28.67 3.10
N LYS A 399 4.96 -29.24 3.38
CA LYS A 399 5.28 -30.63 2.98
C LYS A 399 4.32 -31.63 3.62
N ALA A 400 4.00 -31.46 4.90
CA ALA A 400 3.05 -32.31 5.60
C ALA A 400 1.62 -32.19 5.05
N LEU A 401 1.16 -30.98 4.73
CA LEU A 401 -0.15 -30.74 4.11
C LEU A 401 -0.25 -31.40 2.73
N LYS A 402 0.79 -31.28 1.89
CA LYS A 402 0.87 -31.97 0.59
C LYS A 402 0.81 -33.49 0.75
N ALA A 403 1.58 -34.06 1.67
CA ALA A 403 1.60 -35.50 1.92
C ALA A 403 0.22 -36.04 2.35
N ARG A 404 -0.54 -35.23 3.10
CA ARG A 404 -1.89 -35.58 3.57
C ARG A 404 -3.00 -35.35 2.54
N ARG A 405 -2.70 -34.82 1.35
CA ARG A 405 -3.69 -34.39 0.34
C ARG A 405 -4.78 -33.47 0.89
N TRP A 406 -4.44 -32.64 1.88
CA TRP A 406 -5.42 -31.70 2.45
C TRP A 406 -5.74 -30.60 1.44
N PRO A 407 -7.03 -30.21 1.29
CA PRO A 407 -7.40 -29.11 0.44
C PRO A 407 -6.72 -27.84 0.93
N ARG A 408 -5.97 -27.20 0.04
CA ARG A 408 -5.29 -25.95 0.34
C ARG A 408 -6.34 -24.84 0.42
N GLN A 409 -6.41 -24.14 1.54
CA GLN A 409 -7.13 -22.87 1.63
C GLN A 409 -6.29 -21.79 0.92
N TRP A 410 -6.45 -21.68 -0.39
CA TRP A 410 -5.88 -20.57 -1.14
C TRP A 410 -6.71 -19.32 -0.84
N ARG A 411 -6.11 -18.26 -0.30
CA ARG A 411 -6.74 -16.94 -0.41
C ARG A 411 -6.62 -16.46 -1.85
N PRO A 412 -7.68 -15.87 -2.43
CA PRO A 412 -7.59 -15.28 -3.75
C PRO A 412 -6.63 -14.08 -3.73
N TRP A 413 -5.91 -13.89 -4.84
CA TRP A 413 -5.14 -12.69 -5.11
C TRP A 413 -6.08 -11.50 -5.39
N PRO A 414 -5.72 -10.23 -5.10
CA PRO A 414 -4.42 -9.77 -4.61
C PRO A 414 -4.34 -9.58 -3.08
N LEU A 415 -3.31 -10.18 -2.49
CA LEU A 415 -3.02 -10.25 -1.05
C LEU A 415 -2.37 -8.99 -0.44
N GLN A 416 -2.62 -7.78 -0.94
CA GLN A 416 -1.89 -6.60 -0.44
C GLN A 416 -2.69 -5.32 -0.25
N SER A 417 -2.31 -4.61 0.81
CA SER A 417 -2.68 -3.26 1.24
C SER A 417 -4.09 -3.11 1.81
N SER A 418 -4.31 -3.67 2.99
CA SER A 418 -5.20 -3.05 3.97
C SER A 418 -4.36 -2.06 4.80
N VAL A 419 -4.78 -0.80 4.90
CA VAL A 419 -4.21 0.17 5.83
C VAL A 419 -5.30 0.45 6.84
N ASN A 420 -4.98 0.22 8.10
CA ASN A 420 -5.92 0.31 9.20
C ASN A 420 -6.46 1.74 9.37
N LEU A 421 -7.79 1.88 9.36
CA LEU A 421 -8.49 3.06 9.87
C LEU A 421 -8.59 3.00 11.40
N LEU A 422 -7.47 2.80 12.09
CA LEU A 422 -7.48 2.85 13.54
C LEU A 422 -7.43 4.32 13.96
N TYR A 423 -8.44 4.73 14.74
CA TYR A 423 -8.39 5.97 15.51
C TYR A 423 -7.93 5.57 16.92
N PRO A 424 -6.64 5.68 17.27
CA PRO A 424 -6.18 5.32 18.60
C PRO A 424 -6.90 6.19 19.63
N HIS A 425 -7.35 5.57 20.72
CA HIS A 425 -8.01 6.29 21.79
C HIS A 425 -6.97 7.13 22.53
N LEU A 426 -7.00 8.44 22.35
CA LEU A 426 -6.25 9.33 23.24
C LEU A 426 -6.75 9.14 24.67
N PRO A 427 -5.87 8.86 25.65
CA PRO A 427 -6.27 8.95 27.04
C PRO A 427 -6.72 10.39 27.32
N VAL A 428 -7.98 10.55 27.75
CA VAL A 428 -8.49 11.83 28.22
C VAL A 428 -7.76 12.17 29.51
N GLY A 429 -6.72 13.00 29.43
CA GLY A 429 -5.96 13.37 30.63
C GLY A 429 -4.78 14.31 30.38
N SER A 430 -4.94 15.54 30.82
CA SER A 430 -3.93 16.61 30.89
C SER A 430 -2.57 16.12 31.42
N VAL A 431 -1.53 16.08 30.58
CA VAL A 431 -0.14 16.07 31.07
C VAL A 431 0.22 17.51 31.46
N THR A 432 -0.41 17.97 32.53
CA THR A 432 0.13 19.01 33.40
C THR A 432 0.43 18.37 34.75
N SER A 433 1.47 17.55 34.82
CA SER A 433 2.06 17.16 36.09
C SER A 433 3.39 17.88 36.25
N ARG A 434 3.31 19.07 36.86
CA ARG A 434 4.40 19.66 37.63
C ARG A 434 4.78 18.65 38.71
N SER A 435 5.89 17.95 38.52
CA SER A 435 6.55 17.26 39.62
C SER A 435 7.50 18.25 40.30
N SER A 436 6.96 19.08 41.18
CA SER A 436 7.76 19.84 42.14
C SER A 436 8.34 18.87 43.16
N VAL A 437 9.52 18.31 42.86
CA VAL A 437 10.34 17.64 43.88
C VAL A 437 11.00 18.74 44.69
N SER A 438 10.41 19.03 45.84
CA SER A 438 11.02 19.82 46.90
C SER A 438 12.28 19.10 47.37
N LYS A 439 13.46 19.63 47.01
CA LYS A 439 14.70 19.42 47.75
C LYS A 439 15.11 20.75 48.36
N ARG A 440 14.99 20.80 49.69
CA ARG A 440 15.38 21.91 50.54
C ARG A 440 16.84 21.72 50.98
N ALA A 441 17.55 22.86 51.03
CA ALA A 441 18.78 23.19 51.78
C ALA A 441 20.02 23.48 50.91
N PRO A 442 20.95 24.32 51.38
CA PRO A 442 20.76 25.67 51.92
C PRO A 442 21.64 26.73 51.20
N SER A 443 21.31 27.98 51.48
CA SER A 443 21.93 29.22 51.03
C SER A 443 23.43 29.37 51.28
N THR A 444 24.16 29.84 50.27
CA THR A 444 25.38 30.66 50.41
C THR A 444 25.46 31.69 49.28
N ALA A 445 26.01 32.86 49.61
CA ALA A 445 25.80 34.16 49.00
C ALA A 445 26.50 34.44 47.65
N SER A 446 25.96 35.43 46.92
CA SER A 446 26.55 36.11 45.74
C SER A 446 27.77 36.98 46.13
N PRO A 447 28.58 37.55 45.19
CA PRO A 447 28.20 38.67 44.28
C PRO A 447 28.75 38.51 42.83
N ARG A 448 28.05 38.90 41.75
CA ARG A 448 27.78 40.23 41.15
C ARG A 448 28.98 40.86 40.38
N SER A 449 28.88 40.90 39.04
CA SER A 449 29.43 41.97 38.15
C SER A 449 28.83 41.81 36.73
N SER A 450 27.81 42.57 36.29
CA SER A 450 27.82 43.90 35.62
C SER A 450 28.52 43.98 34.24
N LEU A 451 27.73 44.43 33.24
CA LEU A 451 28.08 45.27 32.07
C LEU A 451 28.88 44.58 30.93
N SER A 452 28.70 44.85 29.63
CA SER A 452 28.05 45.93 28.89
C SER A 452 27.71 45.53 27.45
N GLU A 453 26.83 46.33 26.85
CA GLU A 453 26.45 46.44 25.44
C GLU A 453 27.65 46.68 24.49
N ALA A 454 27.48 46.32 23.21
CA ALA A 454 27.61 47.24 22.07
C ALA A 454 27.30 46.55 20.73
N SER A 455 26.69 47.36 19.85
CA SER A 455 26.07 47.05 18.58
C SER A 455 27.00 47.19 17.37
N THR A 456 26.38 47.01 16.18
CA THR A 456 26.77 47.47 14.81
C THR A 456 27.81 46.61 14.09
N SER A 457 27.73 46.32 12.78
CA SER A 457 27.00 46.93 11.67
C SER A 457 27.01 46.03 10.42
N THR A 458 25.90 46.14 9.68
CA THR A 458 25.61 45.88 8.26
C THR A 458 26.78 46.01 7.27
N LEU A 459 26.78 45.19 6.19
CA LEU A 459 27.07 45.64 4.83
C LEU A 459 26.36 44.75 3.79
N LYS A 460 25.61 45.41 2.90
CA LYS A 460 24.98 44.90 1.67
C LYS A 460 26.00 44.94 0.53
N ILE A 461 25.88 44.03 -0.45
CA ILE A 461 26.26 44.28 -1.83
C ILE A 461 25.14 43.77 -2.75
N VAL A 462 24.68 44.69 -3.59
CA VAL A 462 23.81 44.70 -4.77
C VAL A 462 24.74 45.40 -5.81
N GLU A 463 24.89 45.11 -7.09
CA GLU A 463 24.05 44.69 -8.23
C GLU A 463 25.06 44.36 -9.37
N GLU A 464 24.68 43.62 -10.41
CA GLU A 464 24.67 44.11 -11.81
C GLU A 464 24.37 43.00 -12.83
N GLU A 465 23.38 43.30 -13.65
CA GLU A 465 22.93 42.62 -14.87
C GLU A 465 23.91 42.83 -16.04
N GLU A 466 23.96 41.92 -17.02
CA GLU A 466 23.51 42.22 -18.39
C GLU A 466 23.65 41.04 -19.38
N ASN A 467 22.58 40.91 -20.16
CA ASN A 467 22.48 40.59 -21.59
C ASN A 467 22.45 39.14 -22.14
N GLN A 468 21.26 38.86 -22.70
CA GLN A 468 20.95 37.91 -23.78
C GLN A 468 21.69 38.24 -25.09
N PRO A 469 21.65 37.32 -26.06
CA PRO A 469 20.95 37.70 -27.29
C PRO A 469 19.94 36.67 -27.80
N ASP A 470 18.95 37.25 -28.46
CA ASP A 470 17.83 36.72 -29.22
C ASP A 470 18.30 36.11 -30.56
N THR A 471 17.75 34.97 -30.98
CA THR A 471 17.57 34.65 -32.41
C THR A 471 16.39 33.71 -32.62
N SER A 472 15.39 34.26 -33.30
CA SER A 472 14.31 33.59 -34.00
C SER A 472 14.82 32.62 -35.07
N ASN A 473 14.23 31.42 -35.16
CA ASN A 473 14.07 30.75 -36.45
C ASN A 473 12.79 29.91 -36.47
N GLN A 474 11.82 30.38 -37.25
CA GLN A 474 10.62 29.67 -37.65
C GLN A 474 10.89 28.78 -38.88
N MET A 475 9.99 27.79 -39.06
CA MET A 475 9.62 27.01 -40.25
C MET A 475 9.97 25.51 -40.20
N PRO A 476 9.19 24.60 -40.84
CA PRO A 476 7.75 24.65 -41.16
C PRO A 476 6.98 23.40 -40.70
N VAL A 477 5.66 23.54 -40.65
CA VAL A 477 4.67 22.48 -40.48
C VAL A 477 4.75 21.51 -41.66
N ALA A 478 5.26 20.31 -41.42
CA ALA A 478 5.11 19.19 -42.34
C ALA A 478 3.78 18.50 -42.04
N ALA A 479 2.85 18.55 -43.00
CA ALA A 479 1.66 17.73 -43.03
C ALA A 479 2.09 16.25 -42.98
N LYS A 480 1.89 15.59 -41.82
CA LYS A 480 2.02 14.14 -41.74
C LYS A 480 0.83 13.53 -42.47
N THR A 481 1.13 12.87 -43.58
CA THR A 481 0.28 11.87 -44.20
C THR A 481 -0.29 10.92 -43.13
N PRO A 482 -1.55 10.45 -43.26
CA PRO A 482 -2.09 9.48 -42.31
C PRO A 482 -1.20 8.24 -42.33
N LEU A 483 -0.70 7.81 -41.17
CA LEU A 483 -0.11 6.48 -41.06
C LEU A 483 -1.22 5.47 -41.37
N GLU A 484 -1.11 4.77 -42.49
CA GLU A 484 -1.84 3.51 -42.67
C GLU A 484 -1.31 2.51 -41.65
N ILE A 485 -2.09 2.28 -40.60
CA ILE A 485 -1.83 1.19 -39.67
C ILE A 485 -2.52 -0.05 -40.26
N THR A 486 -1.70 -1.01 -40.67
CA THR A 486 -2.10 -2.41 -40.91
C THR A 486 -2.08 -3.15 -39.58
N LEU A 487 -3.19 -3.77 -39.23
CA LEU A 487 -3.39 -4.44 -37.94
C LEU A 487 -3.28 -5.95 -38.17
N ASP A 488 -2.05 -6.45 -38.23
CA ASP A 488 -1.77 -7.85 -38.62
C ASP A 488 -2.25 -8.89 -37.58
N ARG A 489 -2.51 -8.48 -36.33
CA ARG A 489 -2.93 -9.37 -35.24
C ARG A 489 -3.84 -8.66 -34.22
N LEU A 490 -5.01 -9.23 -33.97
CA LEU A 490 -5.89 -8.88 -32.85
C LEU A 490 -5.77 -9.95 -31.75
N THR A 491 -5.48 -9.53 -30.51
CA THR A 491 -5.40 -10.45 -29.36
C THR A 491 -6.62 -10.21 -28.45
N LEU A 492 -7.43 -11.25 -28.24
CA LEU A 492 -8.64 -11.21 -27.41
C LEU A 492 -8.40 -11.99 -26.11
N TYR A 493 -8.65 -11.34 -24.97
CA TYR A 493 -8.67 -11.99 -23.66
C TYR A 493 -10.13 -12.17 -23.22
N VAL A 494 -10.58 -13.41 -23.10
CA VAL A 494 -11.95 -13.74 -22.62
C VAL A 494 -11.83 -14.30 -21.21
N HIS A 495 -12.44 -13.60 -20.24
CA HIS A 495 -12.50 -14.05 -18.86
C HIS A 495 -13.93 -14.54 -18.56
N PHE A 496 -14.05 -15.74 -17.99
CA PHE A 496 -15.32 -16.26 -17.48
C PHE A 496 -15.33 -16.05 -15.96
N GLU A 497 -16.32 -15.33 -15.42
CA GLU A 497 -16.54 -15.24 -13.98
C GLU A 497 -17.42 -16.42 -13.52
N ASP A 498 -17.13 -16.95 -12.33
CA ASP A 498 -17.82 -18.10 -11.76
C ASP A 498 -19.32 -17.82 -11.55
N PHE A 499 -20.17 -18.51 -12.30
CA PHE A 499 -21.60 -18.59 -12.02
C PHE A 499 -21.81 -19.67 -10.96
N HIS A 500 -22.13 -19.29 -9.72
CA HIS A 500 -22.66 -20.23 -8.72
C HIS A 500 -24.18 -20.35 -8.87
N PRO A 501 -24.72 -21.47 -9.40
CA PRO A 501 -26.15 -21.70 -9.28
C PRO A 501 -26.51 -22.01 -7.83
N PRO A 502 -27.74 -21.69 -7.39
CA PRO A 502 -28.21 -21.97 -6.04
C PRO A 502 -28.21 -23.49 -5.80
N GLY A 503 -27.75 -23.88 -4.61
CA GLY A 503 -27.59 -25.29 -4.25
C GLY A 503 -28.90 -26.07 -4.25
N GLU A 504 -28.84 -27.30 -4.80
CA GLU A 504 -29.83 -28.34 -4.55
C GLU A 504 -29.13 -29.64 -4.14
N GLY A 505 -29.56 -30.17 -2.99
CA GLY A 505 -29.78 -31.60 -2.76
C GLY A 505 -28.59 -32.56 -2.88
N LEU A 506 -28.08 -32.98 -1.73
CA LEU A 506 -27.38 -34.27 -1.56
C LEU A 506 -28.16 -35.42 -2.21
N ALA A 507 -27.51 -36.14 -3.13
CA ALA A 507 -27.81 -37.55 -3.39
C ALA A 507 -26.50 -38.30 -3.75
N GLU A 508 -26.22 -39.34 -2.98
CA GLU A 508 -25.11 -40.28 -3.11
C GLU A 508 -25.11 -40.97 -4.48
N PHE A 509 -23.97 -41.02 -5.16
CA PHE A 509 -23.63 -42.14 -6.06
C PHE A 509 -22.11 -42.36 -6.10
N GLY A 510 -21.75 -43.63 -6.15
CA GLY A 510 -20.44 -44.18 -5.76
C GLY A 510 -19.26 -43.87 -6.67
N GLU A 511 -18.10 -44.23 -6.14
CA GLU A 511 -16.77 -44.18 -6.76
C GLU A 511 -16.74 -44.70 -8.21
N ARG A 512 -16.11 -43.93 -9.10
CA ARG A 512 -15.18 -44.42 -10.14
C ARG A 512 -14.36 -43.25 -10.69
N HIS A 513 -13.09 -43.53 -10.97
CA HIS A 513 -12.01 -42.58 -11.26
C HIS A 513 -12.25 -41.60 -12.42
N GLY A 514 -11.70 -40.39 -12.27
CA GLY A 514 -11.42 -39.44 -13.33
C GLY A 514 -12.28 -38.18 -13.31
N HIS A 515 -11.89 -37.14 -12.58
CA HIS A 515 -12.50 -35.82 -12.75
C HIS A 515 -11.96 -35.17 -14.02
N SER A 516 -12.54 -35.53 -15.16
CA SER A 516 -12.77 -34.57 -16.23
C SER A 516 -13.85 -33.61 -15.74
N CYS A 517 -13.57 -32.30 -15.76
CA CYS A 517 -14.62 -31.31 -15.59
C CYS A 517 -15.41 -31.27 -16.91
N GLY A 518 -16.40 -32.15 -17.02
CA GLY A 518 -17.35 -32.12 -18.12
C GLY A 518 -18.25 -30.90 -17.99
N HIS A 519 -18.09 -29.93 -18.89
CA HIS A 519 -19.13 -29.48 -19.83
C HIS A 519 -18.68 -28.22 -20.59
N PHE A 520 -17.62 -28.36 -21.40
CA PHE A 520 -17.50 -27.66 -22.69
C PHE A 520 -17.19 -28.75 -23.70
N THR A 521 -18.21 -29.32 -24.34
CA THR A 521 -18.03 -30.51 -25.19
C THR A 521 -17.90 -30.23 -26.68
N SER A 522 -18.10 -29.01 -27.13
CA SER A 522 -17.68 -28.53 -28.46
C SER A 522 -18.10 -27.07 -28.62
N GLY A 523 -17.24 -26.28 -29.26
CA GLY A 523 -17.58 -24.94 -29.73
C GLY A 523 -16.96 -24.73 -31.09
N SER A 524 -17.70 -24.12 -32.01
CA SER A 524 -17.18 -23.66 -33.30
C SER A 524 -17.11 -22.14 -33.29
N ILE A 525 -15.96 -21.62 -33.72
CA ILE A 525 -15.82 -20.20 -34.07
C ILE A 525 -16.30 -20.07 -35.53
N SER A 526 -17.23 -19.17 -35.81
CA SER A 526 -17.64 -18.83 -37.19
C SER A 526 -17.25 -17.40 -37.49
N ILE A 527 -16.45 -17.19 -38.52
CA ILE A 527 -16.01 -15.87 -38.98
C ILE A 527 -16.93 -15.46 -40.13
N ASP A 528 -17.78 -14.46 -39.91
CA ASP A 528 -18.58 -13.85 -40.99
C ASP A 528 -17.80 -12.70 -41.63
N HIS A 529 -17.65 -12.78 -42.94
CA HIS A 529 -17.30 -11.62 -43.76
C HIS A 529 -18.60 -10.87 -44.06
N ALA A 530 -18.70 -9.62 -43.63
CA ALA A 530 -19.87 -8.81 -43.92
C ALA A 530 -19.91 -8.49 -45.42
N GLU A 531 -20.61 -9.32 -46.20
CA GLU A 531 -21.58 -8.96 -47.23
C GLU A 531 -22.25 -10.25 -47.71
N ASP A 532 -23.59 -10.24 -47.67
CA ASP A 532 -24.54 -11.28 -48.07
C ASP A 532 -24.83 -12.47 -47.11
N LEU A 533 -26.12 -12.59 -46.79
CA LEU A 533 -26.76 -13.64 -46.00
C LEU A 533 -26.60 -15.02 -46.68
N VAL A 534 -25.52 -15.74 -46.38
CA VAL A 534 -25.37 -17.18 -46.68
C VAL A 534 -24.58 -17.85 -45.54
N GLU A 535 -24.89 -19.13 -45.29
CA GLU A 535 -24.41 -19.98 -44.18
C GLU A 535 -22.93 -19.81 -43.77
N PRO A 536 -22.61 -19.99 -42.46
CA PRO A 536 -21.29 -19.70 -41.91
C PRO A 536 -20.23 -20.68 -42.42
N ALA A 537 -19.53 -20.31 -43.48
CA ALA A 537 -18.30 -20.97 -43.92
C ALA A 537 -17.09 -20.37 -43.18
N GLY A 538 -17.05 -20.52 -41.85
CA GLY A 538 -15.95 -20.06 -41.00
C GLY A 538 -15.08 -21.22 -40.50
N GLU A 539 -13.76 -21.02 -40.43
CA GLU A 539 -12.83 -21.94 -39.76
C GLU A 539 -13.21 -22.13 -38.28
N SER A 540 -13.56 -23.36 -37.90
CA SER A 540 -13.85 -23.71 -36.51
C SER A 540 -12.56 -23.99 -35.72
N VAL A 541 -12.33 -23.25 -34.64
CA VAL A 541 -11.24 -23.54 -33.70
C VAL A 541 -11.76 -24.42 -32.56
N ASP A 542 -11.11 -25.57 -32.34
CA ASP A 542 -11.46 -26.52 -31.28
C ASP A 542 -11.01 -26.00 -29.90
N LEU A 543 -11.99 -25.71 -29.04
CA LEU A 543 -11.79 -25.15 -27.71
C LEU A 543 -11.48 -26.21 -26.63
N SER A 544 -11.47 -27.50 -26.98
CA SER A 544 -11.22 -28.61 -26.04
C SER A 544 -9.83 -28.56 -25.36
N ASN A 545 -8.91 -27.75 -25.88
CA ASN A 545 -7.54 -27.60 -25.37
C ASN A 545 -7.34 -26.39 -24.44
N LEU A 546 -8.37 -25.57 -24.21
CA LEU A 546 -8.28 -24.40 -23.32
C LEU A 546 -8.33 -24.83 -21.84
N GLN A 547 -7.30 -24.46 -21.09
CA GLN A 547 -7.16 -24.72 -19.65
C GLN A 547 -7.55 -23.49 -18.83
N TYR A 548 -8.45 -23.67 -17.86
CA TYR A 548 -8.88 -22.65 -16.92
C TYR A 548 -7.70 -22.00 -16.17
N GLY A 549 -7.71 -20.67 -16.05
CA GLY A 549 -6.69 -19.90 -15.33
C GLY A 549 -5.33 -19.79 -16.04
N LYS A 550 -5.27 -20.04 -17.35
CA LYS A 550 -4.06 -19.85 -18.17
C LYS A 550 -4.36 -18.98 -19.39
N ASP A 551 -3.36 -18.21 -19.81
CA ASP A 551 -3.39 -17.48 -21.07
C ASP A 551 -3.31 -18.47 -22.24
N HIS A 552 -4.23 -18.35 -23.20
CA HIS A 552 -4.20 -19.11 -24.45
C HIS A 552 -4.18 -18.14 -25.62
N LEU A 553 -3.28 -18.40 -26.58
CA LEU A 553 -3.14 -17.57 -27.76
C LEU A 553 -4.07 -18.07 -28.86
N LEU A 554 -5.13 -17.31 -29.15
CA LEU A 554 -5.95 -17.50 -30.35
C LEU A 554 -5.49 -16.48 -31.39
N SER A 555 -4.75 -16.94 -32.41
CA SER A 555 -4.34 -16.10 -33.53
C SER A 555 -5.35 -16.26 -34.66
N VAL A 556 -6.05 -15.17 -35.01
CA VAL A 556 -6.93 -15.14 -36.19
C VAL A 556 -6.36 -14.12 -37.18
N PRO A 557 -6.11 -14.51 -38.44
CA PRO A 557 -5.67 -13.58 -39.46
C PRO A 557 -6.78 -12.58 -39.77
N VAL A 558 -6.50 -11.28 -39.61
CA VAL A 558 -7.45 -10.21 -39.90
C VAL A 558 -7.21 -9.73 -41.33
N ASN A 559 -8.19 -9.88 -42.21
CA ASN A 559 -8.10 -9.35 -43.57
C ASN A 559 -8.40 -7.83 -43.55
N GLU A 560 -7.71 -7.06 -44.39
CA GLU A 560 -7.69 -5.58 -44.37
C GLU A 560 -9.06 -4.90 -44.56
N ARG A 561 -10.09 -5.66 -44.98
CA ARG A 561 -11.43 -5.13 -45.30
C ARG A 561 -12.45 -5.22 -44.17
N THR A 562 -12.22 -6.03 -43.14
CA THR A 562 -13.22 -6.27 -42.07
C THR A 562 -12.88 -5.51 -40.80
N GLN A 563 -13.72 -4.52 -40.43
CA GLN A 563 -13.60 -3.71 -39.19
C GLN A 563 -14.38 -4.30 -38.00
N THR A 564 -14.94 -5.50 -38.17
CA THR A 564 -15.81 -6.14 -37.18
C THR A 564 -15.52 -7.63 -37.15
N LEU A 565 -15.23 -8.16 -35.97
CA LEU A 565 -15.10 -9.59 -35.71
C LEU A 565 -16.27 -10.01 -34.83
N ARG A 566 -17.00 -11.05 -35.24
CA ARG A 566 -18.04 -11.69 -34.42
C ARG A 566 -17.60 -13.09 -34.04
N PHE A 567 -17.83 -13.46 -32.79
CA PHE A 567 -17.72 -14.84 -32.36
C PHE A 567 -18.92 -15.23 -31.50
N ALA A 568 -19.32 -16.49 -31.61
CA ALA A 568 -20.41 -17.07 -30.84
C ALA A 568 -19.81 -18.02 -29.79
N LEU A 569 -20.16 -17.80 -28.53
CA LEU A 569 -19.87 -18.74 -27.45
C LEU A 569 -21.13 -19.56 -27.20
N ILE A 570 -21.06 -20.85 -27.51
CA ILE A 570 -22.17 -21.79 -27.35
C ILE A 570 -21.87 -22.67 -26.14
N ASN A 571 -22.65 -22.51 -25.07
CA ASN A 571 -22.69 -23.50 -24.00
C ASN A 571 -23.76 -24.53 -24.37
N GLY A 572 -23.44 -25.83 -24.29
CA GLY A 572 -24.11 -26.94 -24.99
C GLY A 572 -25.62 -27.15 -24.76
N LYS A 573 -26.34 -26.26 -24.06
CA LYS A 573 -27.81 -26.23 -23.95
C LYS A 573 -28.44 -24.82 -23.88
N GLU A 574 -27.68 -23.73 -24.06
CA GLU A 574 -28.18 -22.36 -23.96
C GLU A 574 -28.02 -21.56 -25.26
N ALA A 575 -28.76 -20.45 -25.36
CA ALA A 575 -28.72 -19.57 -26.52
C ALA A 575 -27.29 -19.01 -26.76
N PRO A 576 -26.81 -18.98 -28.01
CA PRO A 576 -25.47 -18.47 -28.32
C PRO A 576 -25.29 -17.03 -27.81
N VAL A 577 -24.19 -16.80 -27.08
CA VAL A 577 -23.77 -15.44 -26.74
C VAL A 577 -22.90 -14.92 -27.87
N TYR A 578 -23.43 -13.94 -28.61
CA TYR A 578 -22.70 -13.28 -29.69
C TYR A 578 -21.91 -12.09 -29.14
N VAL A 579 -20.59 -12.13 -29.28
CA VAL A 579 -19.73 -10.99 -28.97
C VAL A 579 -19.29 -10.37 -30.30
N THR A 580 -19.63 -9.09 -30.48
CA THR A 580 -19.20 -8.31 -31.65
C THR A 580 -18.11 -7.35 -31.21
N CYS A 581 -16.88 -7.58 -31.65
CA CYS A 581 -15.79 -6.63 -31.50
C CYS A 581 -15.74 -5.73 -32.73
N LYS A 582 -16.05 -4.45 -32.55
CA LYS A 582 -15.80 -3.41 -33.54
C LYS A 582 -14.56 -2.64 -33.13
N TRP A 583 -13.65 -2.40 -34.06
CA TRP A 583 -12.56 -1.46 -33.85
C TRP A 583 -12.60 -0.39 -34.93
N HIS A 584 -12.26 0.82 -34.54
CA HIS A 584 -12.16 1.96 -35.43
C HIS A 584 -10.68 2.20 -35.73
N ARG A 585 -10.38 2.47 -37.00
CA ARG A 585 -9.04 2.76 -37.48
C ARG A 585 -8.57 4.12 -36.97
#